data_AF-A0A4S2RJM6-F1
#
_entry.id   AF-A0A4S2RJM6-F1
#
_cell.length_a   1.000
_cell.length_b   1.000
_cell.length_c   1.000
_cell.angle_alpha   90.00
_cell.angle_beta   90.00
_cell.angle_gamma   90.00
#
_symmetry.space_group_name_H-M   'P 1'
#
loop_
_entity.id
_entity.type
_entity.pdbx_description
1 polymer ?
#
loop_
_entity_poly.entity_id
_entity_poly.type
_entity_poly.pdbx_seq_one_letter_code
_entity_poly.pdbx_strand_id
1 'polypeptide(L)'
;MTDGITWLAAPRSIAFGGYSVVMAHGLTPEELVGRLTETLHGPAHTAVPVGDLTGAELLALLVDYEDIGLRYGRSGAWSYAVAYGGWMGEFGGLPPLSRGGVDICHLEFEEENGKPVPPQFAYVRDEVVLSAFNLHLDRSWGYDGVVGEPGAAARVQAGLTAAGLPDEAADRRDVHRTALGVVERHFGLSLPRDEIVTGTLPAVLLEPA
;
A
#
# COMPACT_ATOMS: atom_id res chain seq x y z
N MET A 1 -6.74 -10.36 -16.74
CA MET A 1 -5.27 -10.50 -16.57
C MET A 1 -4.89 -9.49 -15.53
N THR A 2 -4.28 -9.89 -14.42
CA THR A 2 -3.83 -8.93 -13.42
C THR A 2 -2.44 -8.43 -13.82
N ASP A 3 -2.21 -7.13 -13.73
CA ASP A 3 -0.88 -6.58 -13.86
C ASP A 3 -0.07 -6.88 -12.60
N GLY A 4 1.26 -6.82 -12.72
CA GLY A 4 2.13 -6.75 -11.55
C GLY A 4 1.88 -5.47 -10.73
N ILE A 5 2.75 -5.18 -9.77
CA ILE A 5 2.72 -3.93 -8.99
C ILE A 5 3.77 -2.92 -9.46
N THR A 6 4.68 -3.29 -10.37
CA THR A 6 5.78 -2.43 -10.81
C THR A 6 5.34 -1.11 -11.47
N TRP A 7 4.10 -1.03 -11.95
CA TRP A 7 3.54 0.19 -12.54
C TRP A 7 3.35 1.31 -11.52
N LEU A 8 3.33 1.00 -10.22
CA LEU A 8 3.26 2.00 -9.14
C LEU A 8 4.47 2.96 -9.13
N ALA A 9 5.61 2.55 -9.71
CA ALA A 9 6.79 3.42 -9.84
C ALA A 9 6.63 4.54 -10.90
N ALA A 10 5.57 4.50 -11.71
CA ALA A 10 5.23 5.63 -12.58
C ALA A 10 4.85 6.84 -11.72
N PRO A 11 5.14 8.08 -12.18
CA PRO A 11 4.75 9.27 -11.42
C PRO A 11 3.23 9.37 -11.42
N ARG A 12 2.66 9.75 -10.28
CA ARG A 12 1.22 9.93 -10.09
C ARG A 12 0.44 8.70 -10.56
N SER A 13 0.95 7.52 -10.17
CA SER A 13 0.46 6.23 -10.67
C SER A 13 -1.01 5.98 -10.29
N ILE A 14 -1.47 6.48 -9.15
CA ILE A 14 -2.87 6.40 -8.72
C ILE A 14 -3.49 7.79 -8.57
N ALA A 15 -2.91 8.64 -7.73
CA ALA A 15 -3.40 9.99 -7.47
C ALA A 15 -2.25 10.99 -7.55
N PHE A 16 -2.60 12.29 -7.57
CA PHE A 16 -1.61 13.37 -7.55
C PHE A 16 -0.68 13.28 -6.33
N GLY A 17 -1.22 12.97 -5.16
CA GLY A 17 -0.44 12.80 -3.91
C GLY A 17 0.38 11.51 -3.83
N GLY A 18 0.37 10.68 -4.87
CA GLY A 18 1.02 9.37 -4.90
C GLY A 18 0.03 8.22 -4.66
N TYR A 19 0.37 7.27 -3.78
CA TYR A 19 -0.47 6.11 -3.50
C TYR A 19 -0.36 5.61 -2.06
N SER A 20 -1.44 5.01 -1.56
CA SER A 20 -1.41 4.09 -0.42
C SER A 20 -2.31 2.90 -0.76
N VAL A 21 -1.71 1.71 -0.76
CA VAL A 21 -2.35 0.44 -1.10
C VAL A 21 -2.09 -0.56 0.01
N VAL A 22 -3.17 -1.03 0.63
CA VAL A 22 -3.13 -2.13 1.61
C VAL A 22 -3.66 -3.39 0.92
N MET A 23 -2.88 -4.47 0.98
CA MET A 23 -3.24 -5.79 0.46
C MET A 23 -3.28 -6.78 1.59
N ALA A 24 -4.33 -7.62 1.64
CA ALA A 24 -4.52 -8.63 2.66
C ALA A 24 -4.76 -10.02 2.06
N HIS A 25 -4.03 -11.01 2.56
CA HIS A 25 -4.29 -12.42 2.28
C HIS A 25 -4.90 -13.07 3.53
N GLY A 26 -6.08 -13.67 3.36
CA GLY A 26 -6.89 -14.20 4.46
C GLY A 26 -8.12 -13.37 4.84
N LEU A 27 -8.40 -12.27 4.12
CA LEU A 27 -9.61 -11.45 4.28
C LEU A 27 -10.37 -11.30 2.97
N THR A 28 -11.69 -11.13 3.03
CA THR A 28 -12.46 -10.56 1.91
C THR A 28 -12.16 -9.06 1.77
N PRO A 29 -12.47 -8.45 0.62
CA PRO A 29 -12.31 -7.01 0.44
C PRO A 29 -13.12 -6.18 1.46
N GLU A 30 -14.33 -6.61 1.78
CA GLU A 30 -15.20 -5.96 2.76
C GLU A 30 -14.66 -6.11 4.19
N GLU A 31 -14.15 -7.28 4.55
CA GLU A 31 -13.49 -7.49 5.85
C GLU A 31 -12.23 -6.62 5.99
N LEU A 32 -11.45 -6.48 4.91
CA LEU A 32 -10.29 -5.58 4.88
C LEU A 32 -10.71 -4.13 5.12
N VAL A 33 -11.73 -3.63 4.41
CA VAL A 33 -12.26 -2.27 4.59
C VAL A 33 -12.76 -2.04 6.01
N GLY A 34 -13.52 -3.00 6.57
CA GLY A 34 -14.00 -2.91 7.96
C GLY A 34 -12.86 -2.80 8.96
N ARG A 35 -11.83 -3.65 8.82
CA ARG A 35 -10.64 -3.59 9.69
C ARG A 35 -9.83 -2.31 9.53
N LEU A 36 -9.70 -1.80 8.30
CA LEU A 36 -9.03 -0.52 8.04
C LEU A 36 -9.74 0.62 8.75
N THR A 37 -11.07 0.67 8.63
CA THR A 37 -11.90 1.68 9.30
C THR A 37 -11.75 1.63 10.81
N GLU A 38 -11.87 0.43 11.40
CA GLU A 38 -11.72 0.23 12.84
C GLU A 38 -10.30 0.58 13.32
N THR A 39 -9.27 0.28 12.53
CA THR A 39 -7.88 0.58 12.89
C THR A 39 -7.60 2.08 12.91
N LEU A 40 -8.11 2.82 11.92
CA LEU A 40 -7.86 4.25 11.77
C LEU A 40 -8.64 5.08 12.80
N HIS A 41 -9.92 4.77 12.95
CA HIS A 41 -10.85 5.68 13.64
C HIS A 41 -11.57 5.03 14.82
N GLY A 42 -11.31 3.75 15.10
CA GLY A 42 -11.97 3.00 16.16
C GLY A 42 -13.47 2.82 15.90
N PRO A 43 -14.27 2.52 16.94
CA PRO A 43 -15.70 2.25 16.80
C PRO A 43 -16.54 3.49 16.49
N ALA A 44 -15.93 4.68 16.43
CA ALA A 44 -16.63 5.94 16.21
C ALA A 44 -16.87 6.25 14.73
N HIS A 45 -16.33 5.44 13.81
CA HIS A 45 -16.51 5.63 12.38
C HIS A 45 -16.93 4.32 11.71
N THR A 46 -17.55 4.46 10.53
CA THR A 46 -17.99 3.34 9.71
C THR A 46 -17.60 3.56 8.25
N ALA A 47 -17.42 2.47 7.53
CA ALA A 47 -17.25 2.51 6.08
C ALA A 47 -18.63 2.63 5.43
N VAL A 48 -18.96 3.80 4.90
CA VAL A 48 -20.23 4.07 4.23
C VAL A 48 -20.07 3.80 2.73
N PRO A 49 -20.77 2.81 2.15
CA PRO A 49 -20.70 2.54 0.72
C PRO A 49 -21.23 3.71 -0.11
N VAL A 50 -20.47 4.13 -1.10
CA VAL A 50 -20.83 5.23 -2.03
C VAL A 50 -20.97 4.76 -3.48
N GLY A 51 -21.04 3.44 -3.68
CA GLY A 51 -21.21 2.80 -4.99
C GLY A 51 -19.88 2.50 -5.68
N ASP A 52 -19.95 2.19 -6.98
CA ASP A 52 -18.78 1.89 -7.79
C ASP A 52 -18.27 3.19 -8.44
N LEU A 53 -17.08 3.63 -8.06
CA LEU A 53 -16.53 4.93 -8.45
C LEU A 53 -15.14 4.81 -9.06
N THR A 54 -14.82 5.73 -9.96
CA THR A 54 -13.44 6.04 -10.33
C THR A 54 -12.72 6.75 -9.17
N GLY A 55 -11.39 6.84 -9.23
CA GLY A 55 -10.61 7.55 -8.20
C GLY A 55 -10.91 9.04 -8.17
N ALA A 56 -11.16 9.63 -9.34
CA ALA A 56 -11.51 11.04 -9.46
C ALA A 56 -12.90 11.35 -8.90
N GLU A 57 -13.89 10.47 -9.13
CA GLU A 57 -15.23 10.62 -8.55
C GLU A 57 -15.20 10.49 -7.04
N LEU A 58 -14.47 9.52 -6.49
CA LEU A 58 -14.33 9.38 -5.04
C LEU A 58 -13.64 10.61 -4.43
N LEU A 59 -12.55 11.09 -5.01
CA LEU A 59 -11.88 12.31 -4.55
C LEU A 59 -12.81 13.54 -4.56
N ALA A 60 -13.74 13.63 -5.50
CA ALA A 60 -14.70 14.72 -5.58
C ALA A 60 -15.78 14.67 -4.49
N LEU A 61 -15.95 13.53 -3.80
CA LEU A 61 -16.86 13.38 -2.67
C LEU A 61 -16.20 13.76 -1.33
N LEU A 62 -14.87 13.80 -1.25
CA LEU A 62 -14.14 14.19 -0.05
C LEU A 62 -14.24 15.70 0.14
N VAL A 63 -14.68 16.13 1.33
CA VAL A 63 -14.95 17.54 1.63
C VAL A 63 -13.82 18.14 2.44
N ASP A 64 -13.33 17.40 3.44
CA ASP A 64 -12.22 17.79 4.29
C ASP A 64 -10.89 17.20 3.80
N TYR A 65 -9.78 17.85 4.13
CA TYR A 65 -8.43 17.36 3.80
C TYR A 65 -8.05 16.10 4.58
N GLU A 66 -8.73 15.84 5.70
CA GLU A 66 -8.56 14.65 6.54
C GLU A 66 -9.47 13.49 6.12
N ASP A 67 -10.45 13.73 5.23
CA ASP A 67 -11.37 12.68 4.79
C ASP A 67 -10.62 11.59 4.04
N ILE A 68 -10.95 10.34 4.34
CA ILE A 68 -10.39 9.16 3.68
C ILE A 68 -11.49 8.40 2.94
N GLY A 69 -11.30 8.23 1.65
CA GLY A 69 -12.08 7.32 0.82
C GLY A 69 -11.26 6.07 0.46
N LEU A 70 -11.90 4.91 0.44
CA LEU A 70 -11.27 3.67 -0.02
C LEU A 70 -11.96 3.14 -1.26
N ARG A 71 -11.18 2.75 -2.27
CA ARG A 71 -11.65 1.83 -3.33
C ARG A 71 -11.03 0.48 -3.14
N TYR A 72 -11.79 -0.58 -3.27
CA TYR A 72 -11.33 -1.92 -2.88
C TYR A 72 -11.76 -2.99 -3.88
N GLY A 73 -11.07 -4.13 -3.81
CA GLY A 73 -11.32 -5.25 -4.70
C GLY A 73 -10.47 -6.46 -4.36
N ARG A 74 -10.39 -7.39 -5.30
CA ARG A 74 -9.61 -8.63 -5.16
C ARG A 74 -8.70 -8.84 -6.36
N SER A 75 -7.48 -9.28 -6.11
CA SER A 75 -6.49 -9.66 -7.10
C SER A 75 -5.87 -11.00 -6.73
N GLY A 76 -6.31 -12.07 -7.39
CA GLY A 76 -5.93 -13.44 -7.06
C GLY A 76 -6.30 -13.82 -5.62
N ALA A 77 -5.29 -14.18 -4.83
CA ALA A 77 -5.46 -14.56 -3.43
C ALA A 77 -5.53 -13.36 -2.46
N TRP A 78 -5.23 -12.15 -2.95
CA TRP A 78 -5.15 -10.94 -2.14
C TRP A 78 -6.40 -10.08 -2.33
N SER A 79 -6.98 -9.62 -1.22
CA SER A 79 -7.88 -8.47 -1.21
C SER A 79 -7.04 -7.19 -1.15
N TYR A 80 -7.50 -6.10 -1.74
CA TYR A 80 -6.79 -4.83 -1.73
C TYR A 80 -7.73 -3.66 -1.45
N ALA A 81 -7.19 -2.62 -0.83
CA ALA A 81 -7.81 -1.31 -0.66
C ALA A 81 -6.81 -0.23 -1.07
N VAL A 82 -7.27 0.73 -1.87
CA VAL A 82 -6.53 1.90 -2.31
C VAL A 82 -7.14 3.12 -1.63
N ALA A 83 -6.32 3.89 -0.93
CA ALA A 83 -6.77 5.07 -0.21
C ALA A 83 -6.69 6.34 -1.05
N TYR A 84 -7.65 7.23 -0.84
CA TYR A 84 -7.81 8.54 -1.47
C TYR A 84 -8.10 9.57 -0.36
N GLY A 85 -7.59 10.80 -0.51
CA GLY A 85 -7.74 11.84 0.52
C GLY A 85 -6.60 11.86 1.53
N GLY A 86 -6.91 12.12 2.79
CA GLY A 86 -5.98 12.36 3.90
C GLY A 86 -5.28 11.11 4.47
N TRP A 87 -4.83 10.18 3.63
CA TRP A 87 -4.28 8.90 4.08
C TRP A 87 -2.82 8.93 4.56
N MET A 88 -2.10 10.03 4.31
CA MET A 88 -0.65 10.11 4.47
C MET A 88 -0.23 9.84 5.92
N GLY A 89 0.53 8.76 6.14
CA GLY A 89 1.00 8.38 7.47
C GLY A 89 -0.03 7.69 8.37
N GLU A 90 -1.28 7.56 7.92
CA GLU A 90 -2.39 6.98 8.69
C GLU A 90 -2.31 5.45 8.77
N PHE A 91 -1.75 4.83 7.72
CA PHE A 91 -1.58 3.38 7.66
C PHE A 91 -0.20 2.91 8.13
N GLY A 92 0.59 3.79 8.74
CA GLY A 92 1.90 3.45 9.31
C GLY A 92 1.77 2.59 10.57
N GLY A 93 2.39 1.40 10.57
CA GLY A 93 2.40 0.51 11.74
C GLY A 93 1.04 -0.12 12.02
N LEU A 94 0.70 -1.20 11.31
CA LEU A 94 -0.64 -1.81 11.24
C LEU A 94 -0.94 -3.03 12.18
N PRO A 95 -0.64 -3.03 13.50
CA PRO A 95 -1.07 -4.07 14.42
C PRO A 95 -2.41 -3.74 15.09
N PRO A 96 -3.49 -3.67 14.31
CA PRO A 96 -4.35 -4.84 14.46
C PRO A 96 -4.85 -5.46 13.15
N LEU A 97 -4.52 -4.88 11.99
CA LEU A 97 -5.02 -5.39 10.70
C LEU A 97 -4.64 -6.85 10.45
N SER A 98 -3.42 -7.22 10.84
CA SER A 98 -2.83 -8.54 10.62
C SER A 98 -3.22 -9.61 11.65
N ARG A 99 -4.09 -9.28 12.62
CA ARG A 99 -4.53 -10.25 13.64
C ARG A 99 -5.26 -11.44 13.02
N GLY A 100 -5.04 -12.62 13.61
CA GLY A 100 -5.72 -13.85 13.21
C GLY A 100 -5.07 -14.56 12.03
N GLY A 101 -3.74 -14.43 11.89
CA GLY A 101 -2.95 -15.06 10.85
C GLY A 101 -3.06 -14.38 9.49
N VAL A 102 -3.52 -13.13 9.44
CA VAL A 102 -3.70 -12.38 8.20
C VAL A 102 -2.38 -11.77 7.78
N ASP A 103 -2.01 -12.02 6.54
CA ASP A 103 -0.85 -11.45 5.89
C ASP A 103 -1.22 -10.08 5.32
N ILE A 104 -0.52 -9.02 5.74
CA ILE A 104 -0.76 -7.64 5.29
C ILE A 104 0.48 -7.11 4.59
N CYS A 105 0.33 -6.68 3.34
CA CYS A 105 1.31 -5.88 2.62
C CYS A 105 0.81 -4.44 2.49
N HIS A 106 1.63 -3.46 2.83
CA HIS A 106 1.32 -2.04 2.67
C HIS A 106 2.38 -1.39 1.79
N LEU A 107 1.91 -0.68 0.77
CA LEU A 107 2.71 0.10 -0.17
C LEU A 107 2.26 1.56 -0.05
N GLU A 108 3.18 2.45 0.29
CA GLU A 108 2.88 3.86 0.49
C GLU A 108 3.89 4.73 -0.24
N PHE A 109 3.43 5.79 -0.89
CA PHE A 109 4.32 6.81 -1.46
C PHE A 109 3.61 8.14 -1.50
N GLU A 110 4.12 9.10 -0.72
CA GLU A 110 3.64 10.48 -0.73
C GLU A 110 4.51 11.32 -1.67
N GLU A 111 4.16 11.32 -2.95
CA GLU A 111 5.00 11.88 -4.02
C GLU A 111 5.13 13.41 -3.93
N GLU A 112 4.10 14.10 -3.42
CA GLU A 112 4.00 15.57 -3.37
C GLU A 112 4.01 16.12 -1.93
N ASN A 113 4.69 15.47 -0.98
CA ASN A 113 4.82 15.91 0.44
C ASN A 113 5.63 17.23 0.61
N GLY A 114 6.26 17.75 -0.45
CA GLY A 114 7.23 18.86 -0.35
C GLY A 114 8.54 18.49 0.38
N LYS A 115 8.59 17.36 1.08
CA LYS A 115 9.79 16.65 1.54
C LYS A 115 10.02 15.42 0.65
N PRO A 116 11.28 15.02 0.39
CA PRO A 116 11.57 13.81 -0.36
C PRO A 116 11.38 12.56 0.52
N VAL A 117 10.14 12.16 0.73
CA VAL A 117 9.80 10.89 1.41
C VAL A 117 9.96 9.75 0.41
N PRO A 118 10.77 8.72 0.68
CA PRO A 118 10.87 7.59 -0.22
C PRO A 118 9.58 6.74 -0.15
N PRO A 119 9.19 6.09 -1.26
CA PRO A 119 8.14 5.07 -1.23
C PRO A 119 8.51 3.98 -0.23
N GLN A 120 7.53 3.42 0.46
CA GLN A 120 7.71 2.44 1.54
C GLN A 120 6.95 1.16 1.26
N PHE A 121 7.52 0.06 1.75
CA PHE A 121 6.86 -1.23 1.82
C PHE A 121 6.94 -1.78 3.23
N ALA A 122 5.84 -2.37 3.70
CA ALA A 122 5.80 -3.16 4.91
C ALA A 122 5.01 -4.46 4.71
N TYR A 123 5.48 -5.52 5.34
CA TYR A 123 4.81 -6.81 5.43
C TYR A 123 4.68 -7.21 6.90
N VAL A 124 3.44 -7.43 7.33
CA VAL A 124 3.07 -7.70 8.72
C VAL A 124 2.16 -8.92 8.78
N ARG A 125 2.40 -9.79 9.76
CA ARG A 125 1.53 -10.93 10.07
C ARG A 125 1.44 -11.08 11.58
N ASP A 126 0.23 -11.26 12.11
CA ASP A 126 -0.01 -11.40 13.54
C ASP A 126 0.69 -10.30 14.36
N GLU A 127 0.56 -9.06 13.88
CA GLU A 127 1.11 -7.85 14.53
C GLU A 127 2.66 -7.80 14.57
N VAL A 128 3.34 -8.75 13.90
CA VAL A 128 4.80 -8.78 13.77
C VAL A 128 5.20 -8.27 12.39
N VAL A 129 6.05 -7.24 12.38
CA VAL A 129 6.69 -6.77 11.14
C VAL A 129 7.72 -7.81 10.69
N LEU A 130 7.42 -8.48 9.58
CA LEU A 130 8.29 -9.50 9.00
C LEU A 130 9.31 -8.91 8.03
N SER A 131 8.93 -7.89 7.27
CA SER A 131 9.87 -7.11 6.45
C SER A 131 9.32 -5.71 6.18
N ALA A 132 10.13 -4.68 6.34
CA ALA A 132 9.83 -3.32 5.97
C ALA A 132 11.08 -2.60 5.47
N PHE A 133 10.94 -1.71 4.50
CA PHE A 133 12.03 -0.92 3.92
C PHE A 133 11.49 0.20 3.06
N ASN A 134 12.32 1.22 2.81
CA ASN A 134 12.04 2.17 1.77
C ASN A 134 12.45 1.60 0.40
N LEU A 135 11.60 1.78 -0.61
CA LEU A 135 11.74 1.23 -1.96
C LEU A 135 12.78 1.96 -2.82
N HIS A 136 13.35 3.08 -2.33
CA HIS A 136 14.57 3.66 -2.89
C HIS A 136 15.86 2.98 -2.37
N LEU A 137 15.75 2.20 -1.29
CA LEU A 137 16.85 1.51 -0.61
C LEU A 137 18.03 2.43 -0.24
N ASP A 138 17.73 3.72 -0.04
CA ASP A 138 18.69 4.66 0.50
C ASP A 138 18.64 4.66 2.03
N ARG A 139 19.64 5.28 2.66
CA ARG A 139 19.71 5.37 4.13
C ARG A 139 18.83 6.46 4.74
N SER A 140 17.92 7.02 3.96
CA SER A 140 17.02 8.06 4.46
C SER A 140 15.96 7.48 5.39
N TRP A 141 15.38 8.34 6.22
CA TRP A 141 14.26 7.98 7.09
C TRP A 141 14.52 6.78 8.03
N GLY A 142 15.79 6.57 8.41
CA GLY A 142 16.18 5.58 9.43
C GLY A 142 16.28 4.14 8.94
N TYR A 143 16.16 3.90 7.64
CA TYR A 143 16.37 2.58 7.04
C TYR A 143 17.83 2.34 6.69
N ASP A 144 18.31 1.10 6.84
CA ASP A 144 19.61 0.63 6.34
C ASP A 144 19.42 -0.79 5.79
N GLY A 145 18.65 -0.89 4.70
CA GLY A 145 18.17 -2.15 4.14
C GLY A 145 16.83 -2.61 4.71
N VAL A 146 16.56 -3.92 4.61
CA VAL A 146 15.31 -4.53 5.06
C VAL A 146 15.33 -4.77 6.58
N VAL A 147 14.36 -4.21 7.28
CA VAL A 147 14.14 -4.41 8.73
C VAL A 147 12.95 -5.34 8.98
N GLY A 148 12.93 -6.05 10.11
CA GLY A 148 11.84 -6.97 10.47
C GLY A 148 12.36 -8.24 11.14
N GLU A 149 11.55 -9.30 11.16
CA GLU A 149 11.98 -10.62 11.63
C GLU A 149 13.22 -11.09 10.84
N PRO A 150 14.33 -11.46 11.50
CA PRO A 150 15.62 -11.70 10.83
C PRO A 150 15.56 -12.67 9.64
N GLY A 151 14.83 -13.78 9.75
CA GLY A 151 14.70 -14.76 8.68
C GLY A 151 13.92 -14.24 7.48
N ALA A 152 12.78 -13.59 7.72
CA ALA A 152 11.95 -12.98 6.67
C ALA A 152 12.65 -11.80 6.00
N ALA A 153 13.21 -10.87 6.78
CA ALA A 153 13.95 -9.72 6.27
C ALA A 153 15.15 -10.15 5.41
N ALA A 154 15.94 -11.14 5.86
CA ALA A 154 17.08 -11.64 5.10
C ALA A 154 16.70 -12.25 3.75
N ARG A 155 15.54 -12.93 3.65
CA ARG A 155 15.07 -13.49 2.37
C ARG A 155 14.68 -12.40 1.38
N VAL A 156 14.01 -11.34 1.83
CA VAL A 156 13.69 -10.19 0.98
C VAL A 156 14.97 -9.45 0.56
N GLN A 157 15.88 -9.21 1.51
CA GLN A 157 17.18 -8.59 1.25
C GLN A 157 17.99 -9.36 0.21
N ALA A 158 18.03 -10.69 0.29
CA ALA A 158 18.70 -11.53 -0.71
C ALA A 158 18.07 -11.37 -2.10
N GLY A 159 16.74 -11.25 -2.19
CA GLY A 159 16.03 -10.96 -3.44
C GLY A 159 16.41 -9.61 -4.06
N LEU A 160 16.53 -8.56 -3.22
CA LEU A 160 16.95 -7.23 -3.65
C LEU A 160 18.39 -7.24 -4.15
N THR A 161 19.30 -7.89 -3.41
CA THR A 161 20.71 -8.01 -3.80
C THR A 161 20.89 -8.83 -5.08
N ALA A 162 20.14 -9.92 -5.26
CA ALA A 162 20.15 -10.68 -6.50
C ALA A 162 19.64 -9.87 -7.70
N ALA A 163 18.80 -8.85 -7.45
CA ALA A 163 18.33 -7.90 -8.46
C ALA A 163 19.29 -6.71 -8.68
N GLY A 164 20.46 -6.69 -8.01
CA GLY A 164 21.47 -5.65 -8.15
C GLY A 164 21.25 -4.43 -7.25
N LEU A 165 20.42 -4.53 -6.22
CA LEU A 165 20.12 -3.41 -5.31
C LEU A 165 20.84 -3.53 -3.94
N PRO A 166 21.18 -2.40 -3.29
CA PRO A 166 21.02 -1.02 -3.78
C PRO A 166 22.01 -0.67 -4.90
N ASP A 167 21.57 0.15 -5.85
CA ASP A 167 22.40 0.72 -6.91
C ASP A 167 22.37 2.26 -6.80
N GLU A 168 23.44 2.84 -6.24
CA GLU A 168 23.55 4.29 -6.04
C GLU A 168 23.70 5.08 -7.35
N ALA A 169 24.07 4.41 -8.45
CA ALA A 169 24.21 5.05 -9.75
C ALA A 169 22.91 5.05 -10.58
N ALA A 170 21.95 4.21 -10.21
CA ALA A 170 20.66 4.10 -10.90
C ALA A 170 19.73 5.28 -10.57
N ASP A 171 18.83 5.58 -11.51
CA ASP A 171 17.73 6.51 -11.26
C ASP A 171 16.80 5.96 -10.16
N ARG A 172 16.30 6.83 -9.28
CA ARG A 172 15.44 6.42 -8.15
C ARG A 172 14.17 5.70 -8.61
N ARG A 173 13.60 6.07 -9.76
CA ARG A 173 12.44 5.36 -10.32
C ARG A 173 12.82 3.95 -10.76
N ASP A 174 14.02 3.76 -11.31
CA ASP A 174 14.47 2.43 -11.74
C ASP A 174 14.74 1.53 -10.53
N VAL A 175 15.31 2.08 -9.46
CA VAL A 175 15.44 1.39 -8.16
C VAL A 175 14.06 1.03 -7.60
N HIS A 176 13.14 2.00 -7.55
CA HIS A 176 11.77 1.80 -7.08
C HIS A 176 11.06 0.69 -7.87
N ARG A 177 11.10 0.74 -9.21
CA ARG A 177 10.49 -0.28 -10.07
C ARG A 177 11.11 -1.66 -9.84
N THR A 178 12.43 -1.72 -9.69
CA THR A 178 13.14 -2.99 -9.46
C THR A 178 12.80 -3.58 -8.10
N ALA A 179 12.75 -2.74 -7.05
CA ALA A 179 12.34 -3.14 -5.71
C ALA A 179 10.90 -3.67 -5.68
N LEU A 180 9.96 -2.96 -6.33
CA LEU A 180 8.58 -3.44 -6.51
C LEU A 180 8.54 -4.79 -7.22
N GLY A 181 9.35 -5.01 -8.25
CA GLY A 181 9.43 -6.30 -8.93
C GLY A 181 9.95 -7.43 -8.05
N VAL A 182 10.82 -7.15 -7.09
CA VAL A 182 11.26 -8.13 -6.08
C VAL A 182 10.12 -8.46 -5.12
N VAL A 183 9.44 -7.43 -4.60
CA VAL A 183 8.26 -7.60 -3.71
C VAL A 183 7.16 -8.40 -4.41
N GLU A 184 6.84 -8.03 -5.65
CA GLU A 184 5.86 -8.70 -6.51
C GLU A 184 6.09 -10.21 -6.57
N ARG A 185 7.32 -10.62 -6.91
CA ARG A 185 7.67 -12.03 -7.04
C ARG A 185 7.78 -12.74 -5.70
N HIS A 186 8.27 -12.06 -4.67
CA HIS A 186 8.48 -12.66 -3.35
C HIS A 186 7.14 -13.02 -2.67
N PHE A 187 6.14 -12.16 -2.79
CA PHE A 187 4.85 -12.30 -2.14
C PHE A 187 3.72 -12.75 -3.09
N GLY A 188 3.99 -12.82 -4.40
CA GLY A 188 2.98 -13.11 -5.41
C GLY A 188 1.92 -12.02 -5.52
N LEU A 189 2.32 -10.75 -5.36
CA LEU A 189 1.39 -9.61 -5.44
C LEU A 189 1.07 -9.29 -6.89
N SER A 190 -0.15 -8.85 -7.13
CA SER A 190 -0.59 -8.29 -8.41
C SER A 190 -1.72 -7.30 -8.15
N LEU A 191 -1.83 -6.26 -8.97
CA LEU A 191 -2.87 -5.24 -8.86
C LEU A 191 -3.43 -4.92 -10.25
N PRO A 192 -4.77 -4.89 -10.44
CA PRO A 192 -5.36 -4.60 -11.74
C PRO A 192 -5.19 -3.11 -12.07
N ARG A 193 -4.22 -2.77 -12.91
CA ARG A 193 -3.87 -1.37 -13.19
C ARG A 193 -5.04 -0.63 -13.81
N ASP A 194 -5.67 -1.20 -14.84
CA ASP A 194 -6.71 -0.51 -15.59
C ASP A 194 -7.95 -0.22 -14.71
N GLU A 195 -8.33 -1.17 -13.85
CA GLU A 195 -9.43 -1.02 -12.89
C GLU A 195 -9.12 0.06 -11.84
N ILE A 196 -7.90 0.07 -11.30
CA ILE A 196 -7.48 1.06 -10.30
C ILE A 196 -7.32 2.44 -10.94
N VAL A 197 -6.70 2.57 -12.11
CA VAL A 197 -6.36 3.89 -12.67
C VAL A 197 -7.54 4.52 -13.41
N THR A 198 -8.30 3.73 -14.16
CA THR A 198 -9.34 4.24 -15.06
C THR A 198 -10.73 3.69 -14.80
N GLY A 199 -10.82 2.52 -14.17
CA GLY A 199 -12.07 1.83 -13.92
C GLY A 199 -12.81 2.33 -12.67
N THR A 200 -14.03 1.83 -12.55
CA THR A 200 -14.85 1.95 -11.35
C THR A 200 -14.62 0.74 -10.45
N LEU A 201 -14.52 0.98 -9.14
CA LEU A 201 -14.40 -0.05 -8.12
C LEU A 201 -15.37 0.27 -6.98
N PRO A 202 -15.86 -0.74 -6.24
CA PRO A 202 -16.59 -0.51 -5.00
C PRO A 202 -15.83 0.47 -4.11
N ALA A 203 -16.54 1.49 -3.64
CA ALA A 203 -15.98 2.59 -2.89
C ALA A 203 -16.73 2.82 -1.59
N VAL A 204 -16.00 3.25 -0.56
CA VAL A 204 -16.53 3.69 0.73
C VAL A 204 -15.91 5.02 1.15
N LEU A 205 -16.66 5.79 1.92
CA LEU A 205 -16.15 6.90 2.73
C LEU A 205 -16.00 6.44 4.18
N LEU A 206 -14.93 6.87 4.85
CA LEU A 206 -14.78 6.65 6.28
C LEU A 206 -15.44 7.82 7.01
N GLU A 207 -16.67 7.63 7.47
CA GLU A 207 -17.47 8.70 8.10
C GLU A 207 -17.69 8.43 9.59
N PRO A 208 -17.85 9.47 10.42
CA PRO A 208 -18.34 9.32 11.78
C PRO A 208 -19.66 8.53 11.81
N ALA A 209 -19.77 7.58 12.74
CA ALA A 209 -20.93 6.70 12.90
C ALA A 209 -22.16 7.40 13.51
#